data_AF-A0A933QET9-F1
#
_entry.id   AF-A0A933QET9-F1
#
_cell.length_a   1.000
_cell.length_b   1.000
_cell.length_c   1.000
_cell.angle_alpha   90.00
_cell.angle_beta   90.00
_cell.angle_gamma   90.00
#
_symmetry.space_group_name_H-M   'P 1'
#
loop_
_entity.id
_entity.type
_entity.pdbx_description
1 polymer ?
#
loop_
_entity_poly.entity_id
_entity_poly.type
_entity_poly.pdbx_seq_one_letter_code
_entity_poly.pdbx_strand_id
1 'polypeptide(L)'
;MMRFILPLLVLLLAGCAKEPAAYHIAGSEIAITVERIKPYFWSSGWELDLIVRQHPNCQRRHHLKPTKSDKLKVEVYTPQRGVFILRQAKRWYVTDLRTCEMQTFPDPPPAPGELVGTFMEKGGEFKFVESKDRAASDNSGGEAE
;
A
#
# COMPACT_ATOMS: atom_id res chain seq x y z
N MET A 1 31.80 2.00 35.58
CA MET A 1 30.84 1.07 34.92
C MET A 1 29.58 1.77 34.38
N MET A 2 29.09 2.88 34.96
CA MET A 2 27.89 3.60 34.49
C MET A 2 27.98 4.21 33.07
N ARG A 3 29.19 4.46 32.56
CA ARG A 3 29.44 5.17 31.28
C ARG A 3 29.12 4.37 30.01
N PHE A 4 29.01 3.04 30.09
CA PHE A 4 28.67 2.17 28.94
C PHE A 4 27.18 1.84 28.83
N ILE A 5 26.36 2.20 29.82
CA ILE A 5 24.91 1.95 29.81
C ILE A 5 24.20 2.95 28.87
N LEU A 6 24.73 4.17 28.78
CA LEU A 6 24.14 5.24 27.95
C LEU A 6 24.18 4.97 26.43
N PRO A 7 25.29 4.49 25.81
CA PRO A 7 25.29 4.17 24.39
C PRO A 7 24.43 2.94 24.05
N LEU A 8 24.32 1.97 24.97
CA LEU A 8 23.48 0.79 24.78
C LEU A 8 21.98 1.15 24.79
N LEU A 9 21.59 2.12 25.61
CA LEU A 9 20.23 2.63 25.68
C LEU A 9 19.84 3.39 24.39
N VAL A 10 20.77 4.14 23.78
CA VAL A 10 20.53 4.84 22.51
C VAL A 10 20.32 3.86 21.35
N LEU A 11 21.02 2.71 21.34
CA LEU A 11 20.83 1.67 20.32
C LEU A 11 19.43 1.02 20.38
N LEU A 12 18.82 0.95 21.58
CA LEU A 12 17.48 0.38 21.78
C LEU A 12 16.35 1.27 21.23
N LEU A 13 16.60 2.55 20.95
CA LEU A 13 15.59 3.47 20.41
C LEU A 13 15.51 3.50 18.87
N ALA A 14 16.41 2.81 18.15
CA ALA A 14 16.54 2.93 16.69
C ALA A 14 15.71 1.92 15.87
N GLY A 15 14.79 1.17 16.48
CA GLY A 15 14.08 0.05 15.83
C GLY A 15 12.80 0.41 15.06
N CYS A 16 12.76 1.50 14.29
CA CYS A 16 11.62 1.83 13.43
C CYS A 16 11.73 1.08 12.10
N ALA A 17 10.71 0.29 11.73
CA ALA A 17 10.65 -0.37 10.42
C ALA A 17 9.63 0.33 9.53
N LYS A 18 10.05 0.69 8.32
CA LYS A 18 9.22 1.40 7.33
C LYS A 18 9.42 0.74 5.98
N GLU A 19 8.33 0.20 5.44
CA GLU A 19 8.37 -0.60 4.21
C GLU A 19 7.31 -0.09 3.24
N PRO A 20 7.72 0.75 2.26
CA PRO A 20 6.84 1.21 1.21
C PRO A 20 6.79 0.21 0.05
N ALA A 21 5.58 -0.07 -0.45
CA ALA A 21 5.36 -0.80 -1.68
C ALA A 21 4.54 0.05 -2.65
N ALA A 22 5.00 0.21 -3.88
CA ALA A 22 4.34 1.04 -4.89
C ALA A 22 3.83 0.20 -6.07
N TYR A 23 2.65 0.57 -6.56
CA TYR A 23 2.10 0.14 -7.83
C TYR A 23 2.04 1.34 -8.78
N HIS A 24 2.62 1.18 -9.97
CA HIS A 24 2.69 2.20 -11.01
C HIS A 24 1.76 1.82 -12.16
N ILE A 25 0.86 2.72 -12.55
CA ILE A 25 -0.23 2.41 -13.51
C ILE A 25 0.07 2.94 -14.92
N ALA A 26 0.83 4.03 -15.03
CA ALA A 26 1.15 4.69 -16.29
C ALA A 26 2.48 5.44 -16.15
N GLY A 27 3.57 4.69 -15.98
CA GLY A 27 4.89 5.25 -15.69
C GLY A 27 5.04 5.81 -14.28
N SER A 28 5.89 6.83 -14.11
CA SER A 28 6.21 7.46 -12.82
C SER A 28 5.15 8.43 -12.29
N GLU A 29 4.26 8.91 -13.18
CA GLU A 29 3.32 10.00 -12.87
C GLU A 29 2.17 9.55 -11.97
N ILE A 30 1.68 8.33 -12.20
CA ILE A 30 0.54 7.77 -11.50
C ILE A 30 0.98 6.58 -10.66
N ALA A 31 0.88 6.71 -9.34
CA ALA A 31 1.28 5.66 -8.42
C ALA A 31 0.34 5.56 -7.21
N ILE A 32 0.11 4.32 -6.78
CA ILE A 32 -0.52 3.99 -5.51
C ILE A 32 0.55 3.32 -4.66
N THR A 33 0.90 3.92 -3.53
CA THR A 33 1.88 3.38 -2.61
C THR A 33 1.22 3.04 -1.29
N VAL A 34 1.39 1.80 -0.84
CA VAL A 34 1.01 1.38 0.51
C VAL A 34 2.27 1.24 1.33
N GLU A 35 2.30 1.90 2.48
CA GLU A 35 3.42 1.89 3.38
C GLU A 35 3.01 1.30 4.72
N ARG A 36 3.77 0.30 5.19
CA ARG A 36 3.64 -0.23 6.55
C ARG A 36 4.74 0.33 7.44
N ILE A 37 4.34 0.88 8.59
CA ILE A 37 5.23 1.51 9.56
C ILE A 37 5.07 0.81 10.89
N LYS A 38 6.17 0.33 11.46
CA LYS A 38 6.24 -0.15 12.83
C LYS A 38 7.10 0.85 13.61
N PRO A 39 6.47 1.74 14.42
CA PRO A 39 7.17 2.86 15.05
C PRO A 39 8.25 2.40 16.03
N TYR A 40 8.05 1.24 16.66
CA TYR A 40 8.98 0.63 17.61
C TYR A 40 9.04 -0.87 17.43
N PHE A 41 10.20 -1.49 17.66
CA PHE A 41 10.35 -2.95 17.55
C PHE A 41 9.44 -3.72 18.53
N TRP A 42 9.04 -3.12 19.66
CA TRP A 42 8.09 -3.67 20.64
C TRP A 42 6.62 -3.39 20.30
N SER A 43 6.33 -2.66 19.22
CA SER A 43 4.95 -2.45 18.78
C SER A 43 4.38 -3.75 18.23
N SER A 44 3.24 -4.17 18.77
CA SER A 44 2.48 -5.34 18.30
C SER A 44 1.66 -5.07 17.03
N GLY A 45 1.77 -3.87 16.45
CA GLY A 45 1.01 -3.47 15.29
C GLY A 45 1.78 -2.61 14.30
N TRP A 46 1.28 -2.64 13.08
CA TRP A 46 1.70 -1.85 11.94
C TRP A 46 0.70 -0.73 11.70
N GLU A 47 1.20 0.49 11.62
CA GLU A 47 0.50 1.63 11.03
C GLU A 47 0.58 1.53 9.52
N LEU A 48 -0.45 2.02 8.84
CA LEU A 48 -0.59 1.86 7.40
C LEU A 48 -0.97 3.18 6.77
N ASP A 49 -0.20 3.56 5.77
CA ASP A 49 -0.44 4.77 5.01
C ASP A 49 -0.62 4.45 3.54
N LEU A 50 -1.69 4.96 2.98
CA LEU A 50 -1.96 4.93 1.54
C LEU A 50 -1.56 6.29 0.97
N ILE A 51 -0.57 6.29 0.08
CA ILE A 51 -0.15 7.47 -0.67
C ILE A 51 -0.67 7.32 -2.08
N VAL A 52 -1.54 8.25 -2.47
CA VAL A 52 -2.13 8.31 -3.80
C VAL A 52 -1.51 9.49 -4.53
N ARG A 53 -1.01 9.23 -5.73
CA ARG A 53 -0.26 10.20 -6.52
C ARG A 53 -0.72 10.15 -7.97
N GLN A 54 -1.05 11.33 -8.49
CA GLN A 54 -1.22 11.60 -9.91
C GLN A 54 -0.54 12.95 -10.20
N HIS A 55 0.73 12.92 -10.57
CA HIS A 55 1.45 14.14 -10.95
C HIS A 55 0.93 14.70 -12.29
N PRO A 56 0.96 16.02 -12.49
CA PRO A 56 1.23 17.08 -11.50
C PRO A 56 -0.02 17.47 -10.68
N ASN A 57 -1.15 16.78 -10.87
CA ASN A 57 -2.45 17.19 -10.33
C ASN A 57 -2.54 17.11 -8.81
N CYS A 58 -2.18 15.96 -8.21
CA CYS A 58 -2.30 15.77 -6.78
C CYS A 58 -1.38 14.67 -6.22
N GLN A 59 -1.03 14.82 -4.95
CA GLN A 59 -0.45 13.78 -4.12
C GLN A 59 -1.01 13.92 -2.70
N ARG A 60 -1.65 12.87 -2.17
CA ARG A 60 -2.14 12.84 -0.79
C ARG A 60 -1.79 11.55 -0.09
N ARG A 61 -1.54 11.68 1.21
CA ARG A 61 -1.32 10.57 2.13
C ARG A 61 -2.55 10.41 3.01
N HIS A 62 -3.05 9.20 3.10
CA HIS A 62 -4.22 8.82 3.87
C HIS A 62 -3.84 7.75 4.88
N HIS A 63 -4.19 7.97 6.13
CA HIS A 63 -3.97 6.99 7.19
C HIS A 63 -5.03 5.90 7.09
N LEU A 64 -4.59 4.67 6.80
CA LEU A 64 -5.43 3.49 6.87
C LEU A 64 -5.52 3.00 8.31
N LYS A 65 -6.48 2.13 8.60
CA LYS A 65 -6.58 1.58 9.95
C LYS A 65 -5.35 0.70 10.26
N PRO A 66 -4.69 0.89 11.42
CA PRO A 66 -3.59 0.03 11.83
C PRO A 66 -4.04 -1.42 11.96
N THR A 67 -3.11 -2.34 11.71
CA THR A 67 -3.31 -3.79 11.82
C THR A 67 -2.30 -4.40 12.77
N LYS A 68 -2.73 -5.43 13.52
CA LYS A 68 -1.83 -6.26 14.33
C LYS A 68 -1.30 -7.47 13.55
N SER A 69 -1.74 -7.64 12.30
CA SER A 69 -1.34 -8.77 11.48
C SER A 69 0.01 -8.51 10.83
N ASP A 70 0.98 -9.40 11.07
CA ASP A 70 2.25 -9.39 10.34
C ASP A 70 2.06 -9.76 8.86
N LYS A 71 1.06 -10.60 8.56
CA LYS A 71 0.68 -10.98 7.19
C LYS A 71 -0.32 -10.00 6.60
N LEU A 72 0.09 -8.74 6.48
CA LEU A 72 -0.69 -7.72 5.81
C LEU A 72 -0.92 -8.09 4.33
N LYS A 73 -2.20 -8.07 3.93
CA LYS A 73 -2.62 -8.16 2.54
C LYS A 73 -3.54 -6.98 2.24
N VAL A 74 -3.22 -6.22 1.19
CA VAL A 74 -4.07 -5.16 0.66
C VAL A 74 -4.33 -5.45 -0.80
N GLU A 75 -5.55 -5.87 -1.11
CA GLU A 75 -5.99 -6.17 -2.48
C GLU A 75 -6.39 -4.86 -3.16
N VAL A 76 -6.02 -4.68 -4.43
CA VAL A 76 -6.31 -3.48 -5.22
C VAL A 76 -7.19 -3.88 -6.39
N TYR A 77 -8.35 -3.25 -6.48
CA TYR A 77 -9.32 -3.43 -7.53
C TYR A 77 -9.51 -2.13 -8.33
N THR A 78 -9.91 -2.24 -9.58
CA THR A 78 -10.28 -1.10 -10.42
C THR A 78 -11.65 -1.33 -11.07
N PRO A 79 -12.69 -0.61 -10.63
CA PRO A 79 -14.01 -0.68 -11.28
C PRO A 79 -14.07 0.14 -12.56
N GLN A 80 -13.30 1.22 -12.65
CA GLN A 80 -13.23 2.13 -13.79
C GLN A 80 -11.89 2.87 -13.80
N ARG A 81 -11.50 3.42 -14.95
CA ARG A 81 -10.24 4.18 -15.05
C ARG A 81 -10.21 5.34 -14.05
N GLY A 82 -9.11 5.44 -13.30
CA GLY A 82 -8.88 6.51 -12.33
C GLY A 82 -9.48 6.27 -10.95
N VAL A 83 -10.34 5.26 -10.77
CA VAL A 83 -10.88 4.87 -9.46
C VAL A 83 -10.29 3.53 -9.04
N PHE A 84 -9.83 3.47 -7.81
CA PHE A 84 -9.24 2.27 -7.22
C PHE A 84 -9.91 1.96 -5.90
N ILE A 85 -10.14 0.68 -5.67
CA ILE A 85 -10.74 0.16 -4.46
C ILE A 85 -9.70 -0.72 -3.79
N LEU A 86 -9.29 -0.33 -2.59
CA LEU A 86 -8.37 -1.10 -1.76
C LEU A 86 -9.17 -1.87 -0.71
N ARG A 87 -8.85 -3.15 -0.57
CA ARG A 87 -9.43 -3.99 0.48
C ARG A 87 -8.35 -4.40 1.46
N GLN A 88 -8.59 -4.06 2.72
CA GLN A 88 -7.78 -4.46 3.86
C GLN A 88 -8.61 -5.36 4.77
N ALA A 89 -8.43 -6.68 4.63
CA ALA A 89 -9.23 -7.68 5.34
C ALA A 89 -10.75 -7.51 5.13
N LYS A 90 -11.45 -6.88 6.09
CA LYS A 90 -12.89 -6.62 6.05
C LYS A 90 -13.23 -5.17 5.70
N ARG A 91 -12.24 -4.29 5.57
CA ARG A 91 -12.44 -2.86 5.29
C ARG A 91 -12.17 -2.55 3.83
N TRP A 92 -12.95 -1.62 3.32
CA TRP A 92 -12.87 -1.16 1.95
C TRP A 92 -12.53 0.32 1.93
N TYR A 93 -11.62 0.71 1.05
CA TYR A 93 -11.23 2.09 0.82
C TYR A 93 -11.39 2.37 -0.66
N VAL A 94 -12.10 3.42 -1.02
CA VAL A 94 -12.22 3.87 -2.41
C VAL A 94 -11.38 5.12 -2.54
N THR A 95 -10.51 5.15 -3.54
CA THR A 95 -9.72 6.33 -3.87
C THR A 95 -9.88 6.70 -5.33
N ASP A 96 -9.99 8.00 -5.58
CA ASP A 96 -9.97 8.57 -6.92
C ASP A 96 -8.61 9.23 -7.14
N LEU A 97 -7.90 8.82 -8.20
CA LEU A 97 -6.62 9.39 -8.55
C LEU A 97 -6.72 10.86 -8.96
N ARG A 98 -7.84 11.29 -9.55
CA ARG A 98 -8.03 12.65 -10.07
C ARG A 98 -8.10 13.69 -8.96
N THR A 99 -8.70 13.32 -7.83
CA THR A 99 -8.84 14.19 -6.64
C THR A 99 -7.88 13.80 -5.52
N CYS A 100 -7.23 12.65 -5.63
CA CYS A 100 -6.44 12.00 -4.57
C CYS A 100 -7.21 11.90 -3.25
N GLU A 101 -8.54 11.79 -3.29
CA GLU A 101 -9.39 11.62 -2.11
C GLU A 101 -9.57 10.14 -1.78
N MET A 102 -9.87 9.86 -0.52
CA MET A 102 -10.14 8.51 -0.04
C MET A 102 -11.39 8.50 0.82
N GLN A 103 -12.27 7.54 0.53
CA GLN A 103 -13.47 7.25 1.30
C GLN A 103 -13.34 5.85 1.90
N THR A 104 -13.81 5.68 3.13
CA THR A 104 -13.77 4.38 3.83
C THR A 104 -15.17 3.81 3.92
N PHE A 105 -15.32 2.54 3.57
CA PHE A 105 -16.58 1.80 3.63
C PHE A 105 -16.43 0.57 4.55
N PRO A 106 -17.41 0.35 5.46
CA PRO A 106 -17.43 -0.86 6.27
C PRO A 106 -17.84 -2.10 5.47
N ASP A 107 -18.70 -1.93 4.47
CA ASP A 107 -19.26 -2.99 3.65
C ASP A 107 -18.62 -3.04 2.25
N PRO A 108 -18.65 -4.19 1.56
CA PRO A 108 -18.14 -4.31 0.20
C PRO A 108 -18.91 -3.38 -0.74
N PRO A 109 -18.21 -2.57 -1.56
CA PRO A 109 -18.85 -1.83 -2.65
C PRO A 109 -19.55 -2.82 -3.60
N PRO A 110 -20.72 -2.47 -4.16
CA PRO A 110 -21.53 -3.37 -4.98
C PRO A 110 -20.83 -3.89 -6.24
N ALA A 111 -19.81 -3.17 -6.73
CA ALA A 111 -18.96 -3.59 -7.83
C ALA A 111 -17.50 -3.18 -7.55
N PRO A 112 -16.68 -4.06 -6.95
CA PRO A 112 -15.27 -3.73 -6.69
C PRO A 112 -14.44 -3.62 -7.98
N GLY A 113 -14.88 -4.25 -9.06
CA GLY A 113 -14.19 -4.24 -10.35
C GLY A 113 -13.19 -5.38 -10.52
N GLU A 114 -12.26 -5.19 -11.45
CA GLU A 114 -11.20 -6.16 -11.76
C GLU A 114 -10.11 -6.12 -10.68
N LEU A 115 -9.60 -7.29 -10.28
CA LEU A 115 -8.45 -7.38 -9.38
C LEU A 115 -7.17 -7.03 -10.13
N VAL A 116 -6.56 -5.90 -9.78
CA VAL A 116 -5.31 -5.42 -10.37
C VAL A 116 -4.11 -6.15 -9.76
N GLY A 117 -4.14 -6.35 -8.44
CA GLY A 117 -3.07 -7.00 -7.72
C GLY A 117 -3.23 -6.89 -6.22
N THR A 118 -2.20 -7.32 -5.49
CA THR A 118 -2.21 -7.37 -4.02
C THR A 118 -0.87 -6.91 -3.48
N PHE A 119 -0.89 -5.97 -2.54
CA PHE A 119 0.26 -5.67 -1.70
C PHE A 119 0.38 -6.75 -0.63
N MET A 120 1.48 -7.48 -0.64
CA MET A 120 1.75 -8.55 0.31
C MET A 120 3.25 -8.75 0.49
N GLU A 121 3.61 -9.40 1.59
CA GLU A 121 4.98 -9.84 1.79
C GLU A 121 5.30 -11.02 0.86
N LYS A 122 6.33 -10.86 0.03
CA LYS A 122 6.82 -11.89 -0.89
C LYS A 122 8.34 -11.98 -0.75
N GLY A 123 8.82 -13.12 -0.24
CA GLY A 123 10.25 -13.34 -0.02
C GLY A 123 10.85 -12.47 1.09
N GLY A 124 10.04 -12.10 2.10
CA GLY A 124 10.49 -11.26 3.23
C GLY A 124 10.47 -9.75 2.97
N GLU A 125 9.96 -9.31 1.82
CA GLU A 125 9.83 -7.89 1.47
C GLU A 125 8.38 -7.57 1.10
N PHE A 126 7.88 -6.42 1.56
CA PHE A 126 6.54 -5.94 1.24
C PHE A 126 6.52 -5.39 -0.19
N LYS A 127 5.79 -6.06 -1.09
CA LYS A 127 5.75 -5.71 -2.52
C LYS A 127 4.34 -5.75 -3.08
N PHE A 128 4.14 -5.04 -4.17
CA PHE A 128 2.96 -5.22 -5.00
C PHE A 128 3.14 -6.44 -5.90
N VAL A 129 2.13 -7.32 -5.92
CA VAL A 129 2.07 -8.49 -6.78
C VAL A 129 0.86 -8.34 -7.69
N GLU A 130 1.10 -8.20 -8.99
CA GLU A 130 0.04 -8.09 -9.99
C GLU A 130 -0.82 -9.36 -10.04
N SER A 131 -2.10 -9.18 -10.35
CA SER A 131 -3.01 -10.28 -10.62
C SER A 131 -2.65 -10.93 -11.96
N LYS A 132 -2.86 -12.26 -12.04
CA LYS A 132 -2.62 -13.02 -13.28
C LYS A 132 -3.44 -12.49 -14.46
N ASP A 133 -4.66 -12.05 -14.18
CA ASP A 133 -5.58 -11.54 -15.20
C ASP A 133 -5.06 -10.23 -15.81
N ARG A 134 -4.48 -9.36 -14.97
CA ARG A 134 -3.87 -8.11 -15.43
C ARG A 134 -2.52 -8.32 -16.14
N ALA A 135 -1.68 -9.21 -15.60
CA ALA A 135 -0.38 -9.54 -16.22
C ALA A 135 -0.54 -10.16 -17.62
N ALA A 136 -1.64 -10.87 -17.89
CA ALA A 136 -1.97 -11.37 -19.21
C ALA A 136 -2.47 -10.26 -20.17
N SER A 137 -3.16 -9.25 -19.65
CA SER A 137 -3.65 -8.11 -20.45
C SER A 137 -2.54 -7.17 -20.89
N ASP A 138 -1.48 -6.96 -20.09
CA ASP A 138 -0.36 -6.10 -20.48
C ASP A 138 0.56 -6.82 -21.50
N ASN A 139 0.72 -8.14 -21.39
CA ASN A 139 1.49 -8.94 -22.36
C ASN A 139 0.81 -9.11 -23.72
N SER A 140 -0.46 -8.76 -23.88
CA SER A 140 -1.19 -8.82 -25.15
C SER A 140 -1.23 -7.47 -25.88
N GLY A 141 -0.68 -6.39 -25.29
CA GLY A 141 -0.53 -5.08 -25.94
C GLY A 141 0.89 -4.77 -26.42
N GLY A 142 1.85 -5.67 -26.21
CA GLY A 142 3.26 -5.49 -26.54
C GLY A 142 3.69 -6.18 -27.84
N GLU A 143 2.92 -6.08 -28.92
CA GLU A 143 3.37 -6.49 -30.26
C GLU A 143 2.71 -5.58 -31.33
N ALA A 144 3.11 -4.31 -31.33
CA ALA A 144 2.93 -3.40 -32.47
C ALA A 144 3.85 -2.17 -32.29
N GLU A 145 5.11 -2.30 -32.70
CA GLU A 145 5.81 -1.40 -33.65
C GLU A 145 7.25 -1.87 -33.88
#